data_AF-A0A1Y4N9K3-F1
#
_entry.id   AF-A0A1Y4N9K3-F1
#
_cell.length_a   1.000
_cell.length_b   1.000
_cell.length_c   1.000
_cell.angle_alpha   90.00
_cell.angle_beta   90.00
_cell.angle_gamma   90.00
#
_symmetry.space_group_name_H-M   'P 1'
#
loop_
_entity.id
_entity.type
_entity.pdbx_description
1 polymer ?
#
loop_
_entity_poly.entity_id
_entity_poly.type
_entity_poly.pdbx_seq_one_letter_code
_entity_poly.pdbx_strand_id
1 'polypeptide(L)'
;MMTNEERLLHALYSIKKVLNDFGLEAIKNEVQFKNGNTETIDCISVLQEFVVNYVNSSQLYKFEELHKVNEWILFKKREATKEEKEMYQWDYVLDCEIPNDGQEILVSDGEVVWSDVFINFGDCYGLESNTELTGLAWMPLPEPYKRKISKQ
;
A
#
# COMPACT_ATOMS: atom_id res chain seq x y z
N MET A 1 -1.81 11.56 -30.99
CA MET A 1 -2.63 11.08 -29.86
C MET A 1 -1.94 11.61 -28.62
N MET A 2 -2.64 12.26 -27.69
CA MET A 2 -1.99 12.85 -26.50
C MET A 2 -1.36 11.77 -25.62
N THR A 3 -0.22 12.08 -25.00
CA THR A 3 0.40 11.20 -24.00
C THR A 3 -0.41 11.17 -22.70
N ASN A 4 -0.11 10.22 -21.81
CA ASN A 4 -0.80 10.13 -20.52
C ASN A 4 -0.50 11.34 -19.62
N GLU A 5 0.73 11.85 -19.69
CA GLU A 5 1.18 13.05 -18.97
C GLU A 5 0.42 14.29 -19.45
N GLU A 6 0.27 14.44 -20.78
CA GLU A 6 -0.51 15.54 -21.36
C GLU A 6 -1.98 15.46 -20.91
N ARG A 7 -2.59 14.25 -20.95
CA ARG A 7 -3.98 14.06 -20.50
C ARG A 7 -4.15 14.40 -19.01
N LEU A 8 -3.19 14.03 -18.17
CA LEU A 8 -3.20 14.34 -16.74
C LEU A 8 -3.10 15.84 -16.48
N LEU A 9 -2.17 16.53 -17.15
CA LEU A 9 -2.03 17.99 -17.05
C LEU A 9 -3.31 18.72 -17.48
N HIS A 10 -3.93 18.27 -18.57
CA HIS A 10 -5.20 18.83 -19.04
C HIS A 10 -6.34 18.63 -18.03
N ALA A 11 -6.46 17.43 -17.44
CA ALA A 11 -7.48 17.17 -16.42
C ALA A 11 -7.28 18.05 -15.18
N LEU A 12 -6.05 18.18 -14.68
CA LEU A 12 -5.73 19.02 -13.53
C LEU A 12 -6.02 20.50 -13.81
N TYR A 13 -5.65 20.98 -15.00
CA TYR A 13 -5.94 22.35 -15.43
C TYR A 13 -7.45 22.62 -15.47
N SER A 14 -8.24 21.70 -16.03
CA SER A 14 -9.70 21.82 -16.06
C SER A 14 -10.31 21.89 -14.65
N ILE A 15 -9.84 21.07 -13.71
CA ILE A 15 -10.29 21.10 -12.31
C ILE A 15 -9.93 22.45 -11.67
N LYS A 16 -8.69 22.91 -11.81
CA LYS A 16 -8.23 24.22 -11.27
C LYS A 16 -9.10 25.36 -11.80
N LYS A 17 -9.41 25.34 -13.10
CA LYS A 17 -10.26 26.34 -13.73
C LYS A 17 -11.66 26.37 -13.12
N VAL A 18 -12.30 25.20 -12.99
CA VAL A 18 -13.63 25.10 -12.37
C VAL A 18 -13.62 25.66 -10.95
N LEU A 19 -12.61 25.31 -10.14
CA LEU A 19 -12.50 25.82 -8.76
C LEU A 19 -12.34 27.35 -8.72
N ASN A 20 -11.50 27.91 -9.61
CA ASN A 20 -11.35 29.36 -9.75
C ASN A 20 -12.63 30.04 -10.21
N ASP A 21 -13.41 29.43 -11.11
CA ASP A 21 -14.69 29.95 -11.56
C ASP A 21 -15.72 30.03 -10.40
N PHE A 22 -15.55 29.19 -9.37
CA PHE A 22 -16.29 29.27 -8.10
C PHE A 22 -15.68 30.22 -7.06
N GLY A 23 -14.59 30.92 -7.39
CA GLY A 23 -13.87 31.81 -6.47
C GLY A 23 -13.01 31.08 -5.43
N LEU A 24 -12.71 29.80 -5.65
CA LEU A 24 -11.89 28.99 -4.76
C LEU A 24 -10.44 28.97 -5.24
N GLU A 25 -9.66 29.96 -4.81
CA GLU A 25 -8.24 30.09 -5.17
C GLU A 25 -7.34 29.11 -4.39
N ALA A 26 -7.77 28.72 -3.18
CA ALA A 26 -7.09 27.76 -2.32
C ALA A 26 -8.12 26.90 -1.59
N ILE A 27 -7.83 25.61 -1.45
CA ILE A 27 -8.63 24.70 -0.62
C ILE A 27 -7.77 24.36 0.59
N LYS A 28 -8.00 25.09 1.67
CA LYS A 28 -7.25 24.91 2.91
C LYS A 28 -7.90 23.81 3.74
N ASN A 29 -7.12 22.79 4.07
CA ASN A 29 -7.53 21.72 4.97
C ASN A 29 -6.61 21.73 6.20
N GLU A 30 -7.18 21.72 7.40
CA GLU A 30 -6.41 21.61 8.63
C GLU A 30 -6.30 20.13 9.04
N VAL A 31 -5.06 19.68 9.21
CA VAL A 31 -4.74 18.32 9.63
C VAL A 31 -4.15 18.36 11.03
N GLN A 32 -4.80 17.67 11.97
CA GLN A 32 -4.29 17.49 13.33
C GLN A 32 -3.54 16.17 13.45
N PHE A 33 -2.31 16.23 13.93
CA PHE A 33 -1.44 15.10 14.15
C PHE A 33 -1.59 14.55 15.57
N LYS A 34 -1.23 13.28 15.77
CA LYS A 34 -1.33 12.59 17.07
C LYS A 34 -0.50 13.25 18.19
N ASN A 35 0.51 14.04 17.83
CA ASN A 35 1.34 14.81 18.76
C ASN A 35 0.71 16.16 19.18
N GLY A 36 -0.50 16.47 18.69
CA GLY A 36 -1.22 17.71 18.98
C GLY A 36 -0.88 18.87 18.04
N ASN A 37 0.00 18.68 17.06
CA ASN A 37 0.29 19.71 16.06
C ASN A 37 -0.84 19.81 15.04
N THR A 38 -1.05 21.01 14.49
CA THR A 38 -1.96 21.25 13.37
C THR A 38 -1.18 21.84 12.21
N GLU A 39 -1.40 21.33 11.01
CA GLU A 39 -0.91 21.95 9.77
C GLU A 39 -2.07 22.34 8.88
N THR A 40 -1.98 23.51 8.25
CA THR A 40 -2.91 23.94 7.20
C THR A 40 -2.30 23.62 5.84
N ILE A 41 -2.97 22.76 5.09
CA ILE A 41 -2.54 22.32 3.76
C ILE A 41 -3.39 23.04 2.73
N ASP A 42 -2.76 23.70 1.76
CA ASP A 42 -3.45 24.10 0.54
C ASP A 42 -3.44 22.93 -0.46
N CYS A 43 -4.56 22.22 -0.52
CA CYS A 43 -4.73 21.03 -1.33
C CYS A 43 -4.46 21.29 -2.82
N ILE A 44 -4.79 22.48 -3.34
CA ILE A 44 -4.57 22.81 -4.75
C ILE A 44 -3.07 22.95 -5.04
N SER A 45 -2.36 23.62 -4.14
CA SER A 45 -0.91 23.83 -4.27
C SER A 45 -0.14 22.51 -4.16
N VAL A 46 -0.49 21.67 -3.18
CA VAL A 46 0.13 20.35 -3.00
C VAL A 46 -0.08 19.47 -4.23
N LEU A 47 -1.30 19.39 -4.77
CA LEU A 47 -1.57 18.58 -5.96
C LEU A 47 -0.78 19.05 -7.18
N GLN A 48 -0.63 20.37 -7.36
CA GLN A 48 0.18 20.93 -8.45
C GLN A 48 1.64 20.54 -8.31
N GLU A 49 2.21 20.70 -7.12
CA GLU A 49 3.60 20.33 -6.83
C GLU A 49 3.84 18.83 -7.10
N PHE A 50 2.95 17.96 -6.62
CA PHE A 50 3.04 16.53 -6.87
C PHE A 50 2.99 16.18 -8.35
N VAL A 51 2.08 16.77 -9.13
CA VAL A 51 1.97 16.48 -10.57
C VAL A 51 3.18 17.02 -11.33
N VAL A 52 3.67 18.20 -10.99
CA VAL A 52 4.90 18.75 -11.59
C VAL A 52 6.09 17.87 -11.26
N ASN A 53 6.22 17.42 -10.01
CA ASN A 53 7.27 16.48 -9.61
C ASN A 53 7.15 15.16 -10.36
N TYR A 54 5.94 14.59 -10.48
CA TYR A 54 5.68 13.34 -11.22
C TYR A 54 6.07 13.46 -12.70
N VAL A 55 5.71 14.56 -13.37
CA VAL A 55 6.07 14.80 -14.78
C VAL A 55 7.58 15.02 -14.94
N ASN A 56 8.24 15.61 -13.95
CA ASN A 56 9.66 15.96 -14.03
C ASN A 56 10.62 14.89 -13.48
N SER A 57 10.15 13.93 -12.69
CA SER A 57 11.00 12.91 -12.07
C SER A 57 11.12 11.66 -12.95
N SER A 58 12.35 11.24 -13.23
CA SER A 58 12.64 9.94 -13.87
C SER A 58 12.40 8.72 -12.94
N GLN A 59 11.92 8.93 -11.72
CA GLN A 59 11.57 7.89 -10.75
C GLN A 59 10.07 7.94 -10.47
N LEU A 60 9.37 6.90 -10.91
CA LEU A 60 7.95 6.71 -10.63
C LEU A 60 7.71 6.53 -9.14
N TYR A 61 6.95 7.43 -8.50
CA TYR A 61 6.00 6.97 -7.49
C TYR A 61 4.89 6.25 -8.23
N LYS A 62 4.78 4.95 -8.00
CA LYS A 62 3.81 4.10 -8.68
C LYS A 62 2.43 4.36 -8.08
N PHE A 63 1.50 4.83 -8.90
CA PHE A 63 0.09 5.03 -8.56
C PHE A 63 -0.54 3.79 -7.90
N GLU A 64 0.02 2.60 -8.16
CA GLU A 64 -0.31 1.32 -7.52
C GLU A 64 -0.17 1.30 -5.98
N GLU A 65 0.66 2.15 -5.36
CA GLU A 65 0.82 2.20 -3.89
C GLU A 65 -0.40 2.81 -3.17
N LEU A 66 -1.27 3.52 -3.90
CA LEU A 66 -2.49 4.14 -3.35
C LEU A 66 -3.69 3.18 -3.26
N HIS A 67 -3.60 1.98 -3.86
CA HIS A 67 -4.73 1.02 -3.94
C HIS A 67 -4.40 -0.43 -3.55
N LYS A 68 -3.20 -0.74 -3.05
CA LYS A 68 -2.74 -2.10 -2.70
C LYS A 68 -3.43 -2.79 -1.50
N VAL A 69 -4.54 -2.28 -0.98
CA VAL A 69 -5.17 -2.82 0.25
C VAL A 69 -6.12 -4.01 -0.03
N ASN A 70 -6.35 -4.40 -1.30
CA ASN A 70 -7.38 -5.39 -1.65
C ASN A 70 -6.92 -6.52 -2.61
N GLU A 71 -5.62 -6.71 -2.82
CA GLU A 71 -5.13 -7.80 -3.68
C GLU A 71 -4.47 -8.90 -2.85
N TRP A 72 -4.87 -10.16 -3.11
CA TRP A 72 -4.29 -11.34 -2.49
C TRP A 72 -2.89 -11.61 -3.06
N ILE A 73 -1.90 -11.71 -2.18
CA ILE A 73 -0.51 -12.00 -2.51
C ILE A 73 -0.25 -13.47 -2.26
N LEU A 74 -0.01 -14.23 -3.32
CA LEU A 74 0.31 -15.66 -3.21
C LEU A 74 1.69 -15.86 -2.58
N PHE A 75 1.78 -16.71 -1.55
CA PHE A 75 3.07 -17.21 -1.06
C PHE A 75 3.69 -18.09 -2.15
N LYS A 76 4.74 -17.58 -2.77
CA LYS A 76 5.50 -18.29 -3.79
C LYS A 76 6.83 -18.73 -3.19
N LYS A 77 7.24 -19.94 -3.53
CA LYS A 77 8.57 -20.45 -3.27
C LYS A 77 9.28 -20.72 -4.58
N ARG A 78 10.58 -20.47 -4.59
CA ARG A 78 11.49 -20.93 -5.65
C ARG A 78 12.55 -21.82 -5.02
N GLU A 79 13.19 -22.64 -5.85
CA GLU A 79 14.40 -23.34 -5.41
C GLU A 79 15.48 -22.32 -5.05
N ALA A 80 16.18 -22.58 -3.95
CA ALA A 80 17.32 -21.79 -3.53
C ALA A 80 18.46 -21.91 -4.56
N THR A 81 19.21 -20.83 -4.78
CA THR A 81 20.42 -20.88 -5.61
C THR A 81 21.50 -21.70 -4.92
N LYS A 82 22.57 -22.05 -5.65
CA LYS A 82 23.70 -22.79 -5.06
C LYS A 82 24.32 -22.04 -3.90
N GLU A 83 24.48 -20.72 -4.05
CA GLU A 83 25.04 -19.84 -3.02
C GLU A 83 24.13 -19.78 -1.79
N GLU A 84 22.81 -19.66 -1.99
CA GLU A 84 21.82 -19.68 -0.90
C GLU A 84 21.81 -21.05 -0.17
N LYS A 85 21.95 -22.16 -0.90
CA LYS A 85 22.08 -23.51 -0.32
C LYS A 85 23.36 -23.67 0.50
N GLU A 86 24.48 -23.16 0.01
CA GLU A 86 25.76 -23.22 0.72
C GLU A 86 25.76 -22.34 1.96
N MET A 87 25.08 -21.19 1.93
CA MET A 87 25.05 -20.21 3.03
C MET A 87 24.00 -20.52 4.09
N TYR A 88 22.78 -20.82 3.66
CA TYR A 88 21.60 -20.97 4.53
C TYR A 88 21.14 -22.42 4.69
N GLN A 89 21.67 -23.35 3.87
CA GLN A 89 21.25 -24.77 3.88
C GLN A 89 19.74 -24.95 3.64
N TRP A 90 19.11 -24.01 2.93
CA TRP A 90 17.70 -24.06 2.58
C TRP A 90 17.52 -24.57 1.16
N ASP A 91 16.59 -25.49 0.95
CA ASP A 91 16.25 -26.00 -0.39
C ASP A 91 15.37 -25.03 -1.19
N TYR A 92 14.59 -24.21 -0.49
CA TYR A 92 13.63 -23.26 -1.05
C TYR A 92 13.69 -21.93 -0.32
N VAL A 93 13.37 -20.86 -1.04
CA VAL A 93 13.21 -19.51 -0.49
C VAL A 93 11.89 -18.90 -0.96
N LEU A 94 11.30 -18.05 -0.12
CA LEU A 94 10.12 -17.27 -0.49
C LEU A 94 10.50 -16.26 -1.57
N ASP A 95 9.70 -16.22 -2.64
CA ASP A 95 9.88 -15.39 -3.82
C ASP A 95 8.61 -14.56 -4.08
N CYS A 96 8.22 -13.80 -3.05
CA CYS A 96 7.04 -12.95 -3.05
C CYS A 96 7.20 -11.80 -2.05
N GLU A 97 6.29 -10.83 -2.11
CA GLU A 97 6.11 -9.88 -1.02
C GLU A 97 5.66 -10.66 0.24
N ILE A 98 6.34 -10.43 1.37
CA ILE A 98 6.03 -11.06 2.65
C ILE A 98 5.51 -10.02 3.66
N PRO A 99 4.66 -10.43 4.63
CA PRO A 99 4.27 -9.56 5.73
C PRO A 99 5.46 -9.21 6.63
N ASN A 100 5.28 -8.20 7.48
CA ASN A 100 6.23 -7.91 8.55
C ASN A 100 6.19 -9.02 9.62
N ASP A 101 7.30 -9.23 10.31
CA ASP A 101 7.35 -10.14 11.46
C ASP A 101 6.39 -9.70 12.58
N GLY A 102 5.58 -10.65 13.08
CA GLY A 102 4.52 -10.41 14.05
C GLY A 102 3.27 -9.73 13.50
N GLN A 103 3.14 -9.59 12.18
CA GLN A 103 1.97 -8.94 11.57
C GLN A 103 0.76 -9.87 11.54
N GLU A 104 -0.38 -9.39 12.04
CA GLU A 104 -1.68 -10.02 11.83
C GLU A 104 -2.17 -9.79 10.38
N ILE A 105 -2.52 -10.87 9.71
CA ILE A 105 -2.87 -10.90 8.28
C ILE A 105 -4.14 -11.73 8.06
N LEU A 106 -4.79 -11.49 6.92
CA LEU A 106 -5.74 -12.46 6.37
C LEU A 106 -4.99 -13.46 5.51
N VAL A 107 -5.39 -14.72 5.60
CA VAL A 107 -4.86 -15.84 4.83
C VAL A 107 -6.02 -16.54 4.12
N SER A 108 -5.77 -17.02 2.91
CA SER A 108 -6.72 -17.83 2.15
C SER A 108 -6.02 -18.94 1.40
N ASP A 109 -6.66 -20.10 1.33
CA ASP A 109 -6.29 -21.26 0.50
C ASP A 109 -7.05 -21.31 -0.84
N GLY A 110 -7.88 -20.29 -1.12
CA GLY A 110 -8.77 -20.24 -2.27
C GLY A 110 -10.19 -20.77 -2.01
N GLU A 111 -10.44 -21.41 -0.86
CA GLU A 111 -11.78 -21.88 -0.45
C GLU A 111 -12.29 -21.12 0.77
N VAL A 112 -11.42 -20.88 1.75
CA VAL A 112 -11.74 -20.20 3.01
C VAL A 112 -10.80 -19.03 3.28
N VAL A 113 -11.22 -18.14 4.18
CA VAL A 113 -10.45 -17.00 4.66
C VAL A 113 -10.40 -17.04 6.17
N TRP A 114 -9.22 -16.87 6.75
CA TRP A 114 -9.01 -16.78 8.20
C TRP A 114 -7.94 -15.72 8.53
N SER A 115 -7.84 -15.36 9.80
CA SER A 115 -6.77 -14.47 10.31
C SER A 115 -5.66 -15.30 10.96
N ASP A 116 -4.41 -14.88 10.77
CA ASP A 116 -3.24 -15.52 11.37
C ASP A 116 -2.13 -14.48 11.60
N VAL A 117 -1.08 -14.85 12.33
CA VAL A 117 0.09 -14.00 12.57
C VAL A 117 1.28 -14.54 11.78
N PHE A 118 1.91 -13.69 10.97
CA PHE A 118 3.13 -14.05 10.25
C PHE A 118 4.34 -13.92 11.17
N ILE A 119 5.15 -14.98 11.27
CA ILE A 119 6.25 -15.08 12.22
C ILE A 119 7.54 -15.48 11.50
N ASN A 120 8.62 -14.79 11.85
CA ASN A 120 9.99 -15.20 11.56
C ASN A 120 10.57 -16.02 12.72
N PHE A 121 10.77 -17.32 12.51
CA PHE A 121 11.36 -18.22 13.50
C PHE A 121 12.91 -18.17 13.53
N GLY A 122 13.50 -17.29 12.72
CA GLY A 122 14.95 -17.12 12.57
C GLY A 122 15.51 -17.97 11.43
N ASP A 123 15.15 -19.25 11.37
CA ASP A 123 15.56 -20.20 10.33
C ASP A 123 14.47 -20.46 9.28
N CYS A 124 13.25 -19.98 9.51
CA CYS A 124 12.14 -20.08 8.56
C CYS A 124 11.08 -19.00 8.82
N TYR A 125 10.20 -18.82 7.84
CA TYR A 125 8.99 -18.01 7.95
C TYR A 125 7.77 -18.91 7.97
N GLY A 126 6.79 -18.57 8.79
CA GLY A 126 5.56 -19.33 8.88
C GLY A 126 4.42 -18.53 9.49
N LEU A 127 3.30 -19.23 9.67
CA LEU A 127 2.15 -18.72 10.40
C LEU A 127 2.21 -19.22 11.84
N GLU A 128 1.73 -18.43 12.80
CA GLU A 128 1.65 -18.83 14.21
C GLU A 128 0.84 -20.12 14.40
N SER A 129 -0.15 -20.36 13.54
CA SER A 129 -0.90 -21.63 13.50
C SER A 129 -0.07 -22.87 13.09
N ASN A 130 1.15 -22.68 12.59
CA ASN A 130 1.99 -23.69 11.92
C ASN A 130 1.38 -24.26 10.64
N THR A 131 0.48 -23.54 9.99
CA THR A 131 -0.05 -23.91 8.66
C THR A 131 1.03 -23.71 7.59
N GLU A 132 1.20 -24.67 6.69
CA GLU A 132 2.17 -24.58 5.60
C GLU A 132 1.79 -23.48 4.60
N LEU A 133 2.73 -22.59 4.26
CA LEU A 133 2.50 -21.47 3.35
C LEU A 133 2.22 -21.89 1.89
N THR A 134 2.55 -23.13 1.51
CA THR A 134 2.40 -23.60 0.13
C THR A 134 0.93 -23.58 -0.31
N GLY A 135 0.63 -22.83 -1.37
CA GLY A 135 -0.74 -22.73 -1.90
C GLY A 135 -1.61 -21.69 -1.19
N LEU A 136 -1.07 -20.98 -0.21
CA LEU A 136 -1.78 -19.93 0.51
C LEU A 136 -1.50 -18.56 -0.11
N ALA A 137 -2.48 -17.65 0.00
CA ALA A 137 -2.34 -16.25 -0.29
C ALA A 137 -2.64 -15.40 0.96
N TRP A 138 -2.06 -14.20 1.03
CA TRP A 138 -2.24 -13.29 2.15
C TRP A 138 -2.61 -11.88 1.71
N MET A 139 -3.19 -11.12 2.63
CA MET A 139 -3.33 -9.65 2.52
C MET A 139 -3.33 -9.02 3.91
N PRO A 140 -2.99 -7.73 4.06
CA PRO A 140 -3.12 -7.04 5.35
C PRO A 140 -4.59 -6.98 5.80
N LEU A 141 -4.80 -6.85 7.12
CA LEU A 141 -6.14 -6.59 7.65
C LEU A 141 -6.69 -5.27 7.08
N PRO A 142 -8.00 -5.21 6.77
CA PRO A 142 -8.63 -3.96 6.37
C PRO A 142 -8.65 -2.95 7.54
N GLU A 143 -8.72 -1.67 7.20
CA GLU A 143 -8.89 -0.62 8.20
C GLU A 143 -10.13 -0.87 9.08
N PRO A 144 -10.01 -0.78 10.42
CA PRO A 144 -11.13 -1.02 11.31
C PRO A 144 -12.31 -0.10 11.03
N TYR A 145 -13.53 -0.63 11.15
CA TYR A 145 -14.75 0.17 11.05
C TYR A 145 -14.80 1.24 12.17
N LYS A 146 -14.94 2.50 11.77
CA LYS A 146 -15.07 3.64 12.70
C LYS A 146 -16.54 3.85 13.10
N ARG A 147 -16.93 3.32 14.26
CA ARG A 147 -18.28 3.49 14.82
C ARG A 147 -18.56 4.96 15.15
N LYS A 148 -19.64 5.52 14.61
CA LYS A 148 -20.16 6.83 15.06
C LYS A 148 -20.94 6.63 16.35
N ILE A 149 -20.38 7.06 17.48
CA ILE A 149 -21.11 7.08 18.75
C ILE A 149 -22.05 8.30 18.70
N SER A 150 -23.33 8.07 18.40
CA SER A 150 -24.36 9.08 18.65
C SER A 150 -24.53 9.21 20.17
N LYS A 151 -24.17 10.36 20.73
CA LYS A 151 -24.53 10.69 22.11
C LYS A 151 -26.06 10.72 22.19
N GLN A 152 -26.62 9.80 22.96
CA GLN A 152 -28.04 9.73 23.29
C GLN A 152 -28.34 10.63 24.48
#